data_AF-A0A943Q453-F1
#
_entry.id   AF-A0A943Q453-F1
#
_cell.length_a   1.000
_cell.length_b   1.000
_cell.length_c   1.000
_cell.angle_alpha   90.00
_cell.angle_beta   90.00
_cell.angle_gamma   90.00
#
_symmetry.space_group_name_H-M   'P 1'
#
loop_
_entity.id
_entity.type
_entity.pdbx_description
1 polymer ?
#
loop_
_entity_poly.entity_id
_entity_poly.type
_entity_poly.pdbx_seq_one_letter_code
_entity_poly.pdbx_strand_id
1 'polypeptide(L)'
;MNHYYRITAYHKNSNVCLIADSNGKFEKLWQFSSFFVCKGFEIVSVAKEDNLSFGNIPKANADSHHILIRACGKSNPVVSDNEVTVNGKQYFVNS
;
A
#
# COMPACT_ATOMS: atom_id res chain seq x y z
N MET A 1 -18.54 1.84 -9.06
CA MET A 1 -17.25 2.55 -9.19
C MET A 1 -16.35 2.00 -8.10
N ASN A 2 -15.21 1.41 -8.43
CA ASN A 2 -14.36 0.76 -7.41
C ASN A 2 -13.35 1.77 -6.87
N HIS A 3 -13.15 1.76 -5.56
CA HIS A 3 -12.15 2.59 -4.92
C HIS A 3 -10.82 1.82 -4.91
N TYR A 4 -9.85 2.36 -5.63
CA TYR A 4 -8.49 1.85 -5.64
C TYR A 4 -7.65 2.57 -4.59
N TYR A 5 -7.04 1.77 -3.71
CA TYR A 5 -6.15 2.21 -2.65
C TYR A 5 -4.87 1.39 -2.65
N ARG A 6 -3.75 2.06 -2.38
CA ARG A 6 -2.45 1.44 -2.12
C ARG A 6 -1.94 1.90 -0.76
N ILE A 7 -1.45 0.94 0.02
CA ILE A 7 -0.85 1.20 1.34
C ILE A 7 0.52 0.56 1.38
N THR A 8 1.48 1.29 1.94
CA THR A 8 2.75 0.75 2.40
C THR A 8 2.75 0.74 3.92
N ALA A 9 3.07 -0.41 4.51
CA ALA A 9 3.03 -0.61 5.95
C ALA A 9 4.25 -1.42 6.43
N TYR A 10 4.60 -1.24 7.70
CA TYR A 10 5.75 -1.87 8.34
C TYR A 10 5.36 -2.50 9.69
N HIS A 11 5.74 -3.75 9.93
CA HIS A 11 5.51 -4.46 11.19
C HIS A 11 6.81 -4.54 11.98
N LYS A 12 6.93 -3.69 13.02
CA LYS A 12 8.13 -3.57 13.85
C LYS A 12 8.62 -4.89 14.43
N ASN A 13 7.71 -5.66 15.05
CA ASN A 13 8.05 -6.88 15.78
C ASN A 13 8.61 -7.98 14.87
N SER A 14 8.16 -8.03 13.61
CA SER A 14 8.63 -9.03 12.64
C SER A 14 9.66 -8.47 11.68
N ASN A 15 9.95 -7.17 11.76
CA ASN A 15 10.86 -6.45 10.89
C ASN A 15 10.56 -6.66 9.38
N VAL A 16 9.27 -6.57 9.02
CA VAL A 16 8.80 -6.74 7.63
C VAL A 16 8.00 -5.54 7.17
N CYS A 17 8.21 -5.11 5.92
CA CYS A 17 7.38 -4.14 5.24
C CYS A 17 6.66 -4.77 4.05
N LEU A 18 5.58 -4.12 3.62
CA LEU A 18 4.81 -4.53 2.46
C LEU A 18 4.19 -3.33 1.72
N ILE A 19 3.91 -3.55 0.44
CA ILE A 19 3.01 -2.73 -0.37
C ILE A 19 1.78 -3.58 -0.64
N ALA A 20 0.59 -3.05 -0.37
CA ALA A 20 -0.68 -3.72 -0.60
C ALA A 20 -1.66 -2.84 -1.36
N ASP A 21 -2.41 -3.47 -2.26
CA ASP A 21 -3.49 -2.86 -3.01
C ASP A 21 -4.85 -3.40 -2.54
N SER A 22 -5.84 -2.52 -2.54
CA SER A 22 -7.26 -2.88 -2.49
C SER A 22 -7.96 -2.16 -3.63
N ASN A 23 -8.68 -2.90 -4.48
CA ASN A 23 -9.48 -2.32 -5.54
C ASN A 23 -10.93 -2.82 -5.45
N GLY A 24 -11.76 -2.13 -4.67
CA GLY A 24 -13.16 -2.47 -4.48
C GLY A 24 -13.50 -3.28 -3.22
N LYS A 25 -12.52 -3.69 -2.40
CA LYS A 25 -12.77 -4.37 -1.11
C LYS A 25 -13.18 -3.41 0.01
N PHE A 26 -12.54 -2.24 0.09
CA PHE A 26 -12.82 -1.22 1.10
C PHE A 26 -13.51 -0.01 0.47
N GLU A 27 -14.51 0.54 1.17
CA GLU A 27 -15.23 1.72 0.69
C GLU A 27 -14.41 3.00 0.90
N LYS A 28 -13.65 3.05 2.01
CA LYS A 28 -12.85 4.21 2.39
C LYS A 28 -11.41 3.81 2.66
N LEU A 29 -10.47 4.70 2.35
CA LEU A 29 -9.04 4.50 2.60
C LEU A 29 -8.75 4.20 4.09
N TRP A 30 -9.44 4.87 5.02
CA TRP A 30 -9.24 4.66 6.45
C TRP A 30 -9.62 3.24 6.92
N GLN A 31 -10.60 2.58 6.27
CA GLN A 31 -10.96 1.19 6.59
C GLN A 31 -9.80 0.26 6.23
N PHE A 32 -9.17 0.51 5.08
CA PHE A 32 -8.01 -0.25 4.63
C PHE A 32 -6.79 -0.03 5.55
N SER A 33 -6.54 1.21 5.97
CA SER A 33 -5.48 1.53 6.94
C SER A 33 -5.72 0.87 8.29
N SER A 34 -6.94 0.95 8.82
CA SER A 34 -7.31 0.34 10.10
C SER A 34 -7.10 -1.17 10.11
N PHE A 35 -7.39 -1.87 9.00
CA PHE A 35 -7.15 -3.30 8.87
C PHE A 35 -5.69 -3.69 9.16
N PHE A 36 -4.72 -2.92 8.65
CA PHE A 36 -3.30 -3.16 8.90
C PHE A 36 -2.88 -2.78 10.32
N VAL A 37 -3.38 -1.66 10.84
CA VAL A 37 -3.11 -1.22 12.22
C VAL A 37 -3.56 -2.28 13.23
N CYS A 38 -4.76 -2.84 13.06
CA CYS A 38 -5.27 -3.92 13.91
C CYS A 38 -4.43 -5.21 13.85
N LYS A 39 -3.59 -5.38 12.82
CA LYS A 39 -2.64 -6.49 12.67
C LYS A 39 -1.23 -6.15 13.13
N GLY A 40 -1.04 -5.01 13.81
CA GLY A 40 0.24 -4.57 14.36
C GLY A 40 1.17 -3.87 13.36
N PHE A 41 0.68 -3.50 12.17
CA PHE A 41 1.45 -2.73 11.21
C PHE A 41 1.33 -1.23 11.48
N GLU A 42 2.43 -0.52 11.29
CA GLU A 42 2.48 0.93 11.19
C GLU A 42 2.32 1.35 9.74
N ILE A 43 1.48 2.35 9.51
CA ILE A 43 1.22 2.87 8.17
C ILE A 43 2.33 3.85 7.81
N VAL A 44 3.01 3.60 6.70
CA VAL A 44 4.10 4.45 6.21
C VAL A 44 3.61 5.40 5.13
N SER A 45 2.80 4.90 4.20
CA SER A 45 2.28 5.69 3.09
C SER A 45 0.91 5.16 2.68
N VAL A 46 0.02 6.09 2.31
CA VAL A 46 -1.33 5.80 1.82
C VAL A 46 -1.56 6.59 0.54
N ALA A 47 -2.18 5.96 -0.45
CA ALA A 47 -2.54 6.61 -1.70
C ALA A 47 -3.89 6.10 -2.22
N LYS A 48 -4.63 7.00 -2.86
CA LYS A 48 -5.82 6.71 -3.68
C LYS A 48 -5.47 6.89 -5.14
N GLU A 49 -6.32 6.39 -6.03
CA GLU A 49 -6.07 6.50 -7.48
C GLU A 49 -5.74 7.94 -7.94
N ASP A 50 -6.48 8.93 -7.44
CA ASP A 50 -6.31 10.34 -7.84
C ASP A 50 -4.90 10.90 -7.59
N ASN A 51 -4.20 10.36 -6.58
CA ASN A 51 -2.91 10.88 -6.11
C ASN A 51 -1.80 9.83 -6.19
N LEU A 52 -1.99 8.79 -7.00
CA LEU A 52 -1.05 7.68 -7.16
C LEU A 52 -0.50 7.63 -8.59
N SER A 53 0.82 7.64 -8.72
CA SER A 53 1.50 7.16 -9.92
C SER A 53 2.00 5.74 -9.71
N PHE A 54 1.61 4.83 -10.59
CA PHE A 54 1.81 3.39 -10.43
C PHE A 54 3.28 2.95 -10.48
N GLY A 55 4.19 3.77 -11.02
CA GLY A 55 5.59 3.42 -11.20
C GLY A 55 5.73 2.09 -11.95
N ASN A 56 6.45 1.14 -11.37
CA ASN A 56 6.63 -0.20 -11.94
C ASN A 56 5.65 -1.26 -11.39
N ILE A 57 4.60 -0.82 -10.68
CA ILE A 57 3.58 -1.68 -10.08
C ILE A 57 2.22 -1.38 -10.75
N PRO A 58 1.82 -2.14 -11.79
CA PRO A 58 0.61 -1.85 -12.55
C PRO A 58 -0.64 -1.90 -11.67
N LYS A 59 -1.69 -1.16 -12.07
CA LYS A 59 -2.98 -1.14 -11.36
C LYS A 59 -3.52 -2.56 -11.20
N ALA A 60 -3.93 -2.91 -9.98
CA ALA A 60 -4.57 -4.19 -9.73
C ALA A 60 -5.98 -4.22 -10.35
N ASN A 61 -6.39 -5.41 -10.81
CA ASN A 61 -7.79 -5.64 -11.19
C ASN A 61 -8.70 -5.44 -9.98
N ALA A 62 -9.98 -5.17 -10.25
CA ALA A 62 -10.97 -5.06 -9.19
C ALA A 62 -11.16 -6.42 -8.49
N ASP A 63 -11.08 -6.39 -7.16
CA ASP A 63 -11.31 -7.53 -6.28
C ASP A 63 -11.94 -7.03 -4.97
N SER A 64 -13.20 -7.40 -4.74
CA SER A 64 -13.94 -7.03 -3.53
C SER A 64 -13.69 -7.97 -2.34
N HIS A 65 -12.97 -9.07 -2.54
CA HIS A 65 -12.79 -10.12 -1.55
C HIS A 65 -11.37 -10.14 -0.97
N HIS A 66 -10.35 -9.83 -1.78
CA HIS A 66 -8.95 -9.97 -1.39
C HIS A 66 -8.19 -8.65 -1.30
N ILE A 67 -7.09 -8.68 -0.57
CA ILE A 67 -6.05 -7.64 -0.56
C ILE A 67 -4.86 -8.23 -1.33
N LEU A 68 -4.32 -7.48 -2.28
CA LEU A 68 -3.18 -7.95 -3.08
C LEU A 68 -1.87 -7.42 -2.49
N ILE A 69 -1.00 -8.31 -2.02
CA ILE A 69 0.37 -7.95 -1.66
C ILE A 69 1.19 -7.79 -2.94
N ARG A 70 1.70 -6.57 -3.17
CA ARG A 70 2.45 -6.20 -4.39
C ARG A 70 3.96 -6.33 -4.21
N ALA A 71 4.42 -6.13 -2.99
CA ALA A 71 5.82 -6.28 -2.60
C ALA A 71 5.89 -6.57 -1.11
N CYS A 72 6.95 -7.28 -0.70
CA CYS A 72 7.34 -7.41 0.68
C CYS A 72 8.86 -7.37 0.80
N GLY A 73 9.34 -6.94 1.95
CA GLY A 73 10.76 -6.84 2.25
C GLY A 73 11.01 -6.93 3.75
N LYS A 74 12.28 -7.16 4.10
CA LYS A 74 12.75 -6.95 5.48
C LYS A 74 13.11 -5.49 5.66
N SER A 75 13.06 -4.99 6.89
CA SER A 75 13.33 -3.59 7.26
C SER A 75 12.27 -2.60 6.78
N ASN A 76 12.47 -1.33 7.12
CA ASN A 76 11.57 -0.25 6.73
C ASN A 76 11.55 -0.07 5.20
N PRO A 77 10.40 0.30 4.62
CA PRO A 77 10.34 0.72 3.22
C PRO A 77 11.21 1.97 3.02
N VAL A 78 11.80 2.11 1.83
CA VAL A 78 12.55 3.31 1.46
C VAL A 78 11.56 4.36 0.98
N VAL A 79 11.53 5.52 1.62
CA VAL A 79 10.69 6.66 1.24
C VAL A 79 11.61 7.84 0.96
N SER A 80 11.52 8.40 -0.24
CA SER A 80 12.30 9.57 -0.68
C SER A 80 11.36 10.54 -1.37
N ASP A 81 11.09 11.66 -0.71
CA ASP A 81 10.09 12.65 -1.12
C ASP A 81 8.71 12.02 -1.36
N ASN A 82 8.34 11.84 -2.63
CA ASN A 82 7.08 11.23 -3.08
C ASN A 82 7.24 9.78 -3.54
N GLU A 83 8.46 9.25 -3.62
CA GLU A 83 8.73 7.88 -4.05
C GLU A 83 8.73 6.92 -2.86
N VAL A 84 8.06 5.77 -3.04
CA VAL A 84 8.07 4.66 -2.09
C VAL A 84 8.58 3.41 -2.78
N THR A 85 9.63 2.81 -2.23
CA THR A 85 10.29 1.62 -2.79
C THR A 85 10.39 0.50 -1.78
N VAL A 86 9.93 -0.70 -2.17
CA VAL A 86 10.06 -1.96 -1.42
C VAL A 86 10.53 -3.04 -2.36
N ASN A 87 11.71 -3.62 -2.10
CA ASN A 87 12.24 -4.77 -2.83
C ASN A 87 12.22 -4.59 -4.38
N GLY A 88 12.67 -3.42 -4.86
CA GLY A 88 12.69 -3.06 -6.29
C GLY A 88 11.32 -2.69 -6.89
N LYS A 89 10.23 -2.74 -6.10
CA LYS A 89 8.92 -2.24 -6.50
C LYS A 89 8.74 -0.81 -6.02
N GLN A 90 8.42 0.10 -6.93
CA GLN A 90 8.32 1.52 -6.65
C GLN A 90 7.02 2.12 -7.20
N TYR A 91 6.50 3.10 -6.47
CA TYR A 91 5.37 3.94 -6.88
C TYR A 91 5.56 5.35 -6.31
N PHE A 92 4.77 6.31 -6.81
CA PHE A 92 4.87 7.70 -6.37
C PHE A 92 3.54 8.21 -5.85
N VAL A 93 3.57 9.02 -4.79
CA VAL A 93 2.41 9.68 -4.19
C VAL A 93 2.45 11.16 -4.53
N ASN A 94 1.52 11.61 -5.35
CA ASN A 94 1.43 13.02 -5.72
C ASN A 94 0.68 13.79 -4.62
N SER A 95 1.14 15.01 -4.34
CA SER A 95 0.51 15.94 -3.39
C SER A 95 -0.65 16.70 -4.02
#